data_AF-A0A087DCS9-F1
#
_entry.id   AF-A0A087DCS9-F1
#
_cell.length_a   1.000
_cell.length_b   1.000
_cell.length_c   1.000
_cell.angle_alpha   90.00
_cell.angle_beta   90.00
_cell.angle_gamma   90.00
#
_symmetry.space_group_name_H-M   'P 1'
#
loop_
_entity.id
_entity.type
_entity.pdbx_description
1 polymer ?
#
loop_
_entity_poly.entity_id
_entity_poly.type
_entity_poly.pdbx_seq_one_letter_code
_entity_poly.pdbx_strand_id
1 'polypeptide(L)'
;MDIEEYKEKARKLRTQKMPKPFDLAYDAFVDLGFDTKQPDFFKNNASEFVESMRTKCWEKYLEGERKFTTEALGLLAENDDSYDKLSGVEAVTQYVTLNAEPIYQLSLSNTQSRRSRAGKEFEAIIELMFIGAGIPVDSQGSIGKDKFMHRGLSKLVDFVSPSVVQYNLNKLNTVLVSAKTTLRERWQEVPEERSRTGAHSMYLATLDTDITKETLDTCYEANVIIATTRNIKQEKYMSGNNANRVVTFEDLLQLAYDSFHKWDNYVFRQEDIDGISKYLTKQIAAHQSHPYVRNYYQSRLTEITIPD
;
A
#
# COMPACT_ATOMS: atom_id res chain seq x y z
N MET A 1 -34.94 10.27 -9.23
CA MET A 1 -33.65 10.98 -9.22
C MET A 1 -32.93 10.71 -10.54
N ASP A 2 -32.30 11.70 -11.16
CA ASP A 2 -31.47 11.44 -12.37
C ASP A 2 -30.15 10.72 -12.01
N ILE A 3 -29.57 9.99 -12.98
CA ILE A 3 -28.38 9.16 -12.76
C ILE A 3 -27.14 9.96 -12.37
N GLU A 4 -26.95 11.16 -12.92
CA GLU A 4 -25.77 11.97 -12.61
C GLU A 4 -25.89 12.61 -11.22
N GLU A 5 -27.10 13.01 -10.83
CA GLU A 5 -27.40 13.47 -9.47
C GLU A 5 -27.12 12.35 -8.45
N TYR A 6 -27.56 11.12 -8.75
CA TYR A 6 -27.33 9.95 -7.91
C TYR A 6 -25.83 9.65 -7.74
N LYS A 7 -25.07 9.62 -8.84
CA LYS A 7 -23.62 9.36 -8.81
C LYS A 7 -22.90 10.38 -7.93
N GLU A 8 -23.26 11.66 -8.02
CA GLU A 8 -22.64 12.72 -7.22
C GLU A 8 -22.97 12.59 -5.73
N LYS A 9 -24.23 12.30 -5.39
CA LYS A 9 -24.64 12.02 -4.00
C LYS A 9 -23.90 10.80 -3.44
N ALA A 10 -23.85 9.69 -4.17
CA ALA A 10 -23.13 8.49 -3.78
C ALA A 10 -21.61 8.74 -3.61
N ARG A 11 -21.00 9.57 -4.45
CA ARG A 11 -19.58 9.95 -4.34
C ARG A 11 -19.30 10.77 -3.06
N LYS A 12 -20.16 11.75 -2.75
CA LYS A 12 -20.06 12.54 -1.51
C LYS A 12 -20.22 11.64 -0.29
N LEU A 13 -21.24 10.78 -0.30
CA LEU A 13 -21.49 9.84 0.78
C LEU A 13 -20.30 8.89 1.01
N ARG A 14 -19.69 8.37 -0.07
CA ARG A 14 -18.50 7.50 0.03
C ARG A 14 -17.34 8.20 0.74
N THR A 15 -17.11 9.47 0.39
CA THR A 15 -16.03 10.28 0.99
C THR A 15 -16.24 10.51 2.48
N GLN A 16 -17.50 10.62 2.92
CA GLN A 16 -17.85 10.83 4.33
C GLN A 16 -17.82 9.53 5.15
N LYS A 17 -18.22 8.40 4.55
CA LYS A 17 -18.47 7.14 5.27
C LYS A 17 -17.31 6.14 5.19
N MET A 18 -16.49 6.20 4.14
CA MET A 18 -15.39 5.25 3.96
C MET A 18 -14.06 5.86 4.46
N PRO A 19 -13.34 5.18 5.37
CA PRO A 19 -12.03 5.66 5.84
C PRO A 19 -11.02 5.68 4.69
N LYS A 20 -9.97 6.51 4.77
CA LYS A 20 -8.89 6.45 3.78
C LYS A 20 -8.15 5.11 3.90
N PRO A 21 -7.52 4.61 2.81
CA PRO A 21 -6.73 3.38 2.82
C PRO A 21 -5.72 3.27 3.97
N PHE A 22 -4.91 4.32 4.18
CA PHE A 22 -3.91 4.32 5.23
C PHE A 22 -4.55 4.32 6.63
N ASP A 23 -5.61 5.11 6.83
CA ASP A 23 -6.32 5.15 8.12
C ASP A 23 -6.90 3.78 8.48
N LEU A 24 -7.51 3.09 7.50
CA LEU A 24 -8.02 1.73 7.69
C LEU A 24 -6.90 0.74 8.07
N ALA A 25 -5.76 0.82 7.38
CA ALA A 25 -4.59 -0.01 7.68
C ALA A 25 -4.03 0.31 9.07
N TYR A 26 -3.90 1.58 9.43
CA TYR A 26 -3.43 2.00 10.74
C TYR A 26 -4.36 1.54 11.87
N ASP A 27 -5.67 1.65 11.69
CA ASP A 27 -6.63 1.16 12.67
C ASP A 27 -6.57 -0.37 12.78
N ALA A 28 -6.31 -1.10 11.69
CA ALA A 28 -6.09 -2.54 11.74
C ALA A 28 -4.79 -2.90 12.49
N PHE A 29 -3.73 -2.12 12.28
CA PHE A 29 -2.44 -2.27 12.94
C PHE A 29 -2.56 -2.15 14.46
N VAL A 30 -3.27 -1.12 14.92
CA VAL A 30 -3.52 -0.89 16.36
C VAL A 30 -4.48 -1.94 16.94
N ASP A 31 -5.56 -2.28 16.24
CA ASP A 31 -6.51 -3.32 16.69
C ASP A 31 -5.84 -4.69 16.90
N LEU A 32 -4.86 -5.03 16.07
CA LEU A 32 -4.09 -6.26 16.16
C LEU A 32 -2.95 -6.17 17.19
N GLY A 33 -2.76 -5.01 17.82
CA GLY A 33 -1.74 -4.75 18.83
C GLY A 33 -0.32 -4.70 18.28
N PHE A 34 -0.15 -4.46 16.97
CA PHE A 34 1.17 -4.40 16.34
C PHE A 34 1.95 -3.15 16.73
N ASP A 35 1.26 -2.08 17.14
CA ASP A 35 1.87 -0.85 17.68
C ASP A 35 2.64 -1.04 18.99
N THR A 36 2.42 -2.17 19.67
CA THR A 36 3.13 -2.53 20.90
C THR A 36 4.28 -3.52 20.67
N LYS A 37 4.44 -4.03 19.44
CA LYS A 37 5.46 -5.03 19.11
C LYS A 37 6.82 -4.37 18.90
N GLN A 38 7.86 -5.10 19.27
CA GLN A 38 9.25 -4.68 19.06
C GLN A 38 9.69 -4.94 17.61
N PRO A 39 10.71 -4.22 17.10
CA PRO A 39 11.22 -4.38 15.74
C PRO A 39 11.50 -5.83 15.31
N ASP A 40 12.05 -6.65 16.20
CA ASP A 40 12.37 -8.05 15.91
C ASP A 40 11.14 -8.90 15.62
N PHE A 41 9.96 -8.53 16.13
CA PHE A 41 8.72 -9.22 15.76
C PHE A 41 8.47 -9.09 14.25
N PHE A 42 8.57 -7.88 13.70
CA PHE A 42 8.31 -7.62 12.29
C PHE A 42 9.35 -8.27 11.40
N LYS A 43 10.64 -8.22 11.78
CA LYS A 43 11.72 -8.88 11.03
C LYS A 43 11.50 -10.39 10.89
N ASN A 44 11.03 -11.03 11.96
CA ASN A 44 10.88 -12.49 12.00
C ASN A 44 9.51 -13.00 11.52
N ASN A 45 8.47 -12.15 11.55
CA ASN A 45 7.07 -12.53 11.30
C ASN A 45 6.41 -11.63 10.24
N ALA A 46 7.19 -11.08 9.30
CA ALA A 46 6.71 -10.15 8.27
C ALA A 46 5.55 -10.72 7.44
N SER A 47 5.62 -12.00 7.08
CA SER A 47 4.57 -12.68 6.32
C SER A 47 3.26 -12.77 7.11
N GLU A 48 3.33 -13.21 8.37
CA GLU A 48 2.17 -13.31 9.26
C GLU A 48 1.55 -11.94 9.53
N PHE A 49 2.39 -10.93 9.73
CA PHE A 49 1.97 -9.53 9.85
C PHE A 49 1.16 -9.10 8.64
N VAL A 50 1.69 -9.27 7.42
CA VAL A 50 1.01 -8.87 6.17
C VAL A 50 -0.31 -9.62 6.01
N GLU A 51 -0.34 -10.94 6.22
CA GLU A 51 -1.55 -11.76 6.08
C GLU A 51 -2.64 -11.38 7.09
N SER A 52 -2.26 -11.14 8.35
CA SER A 52 -3.17 -10.70 9.42
C SER A 52 -3.74 -9.31 9.13
N MET A 53 -2.88 -8.38 8.71
CA MET A 53 -3.28 -7.03 8.32
C MET A 53 -4.27 -7.05 7.15
N ARG A 54 -3.99 -7.85 6.10
CA ARG A 54 -4.88 -7.99 4.94
C ARG A 54 -6.25 -8.50 5.34
N THR A 55 -6.31 -9.51 6.21
CA THR A 55 -7.55 -10.09 6.72
C THR A 55 -8.36 -9.05 7.50
N LYS A 56 -7.73 -8.38 8.47
CA LYS A 56 -8.39 -7.37 9.31
C LYS A 56 -8.86 -6.15 8.52
N CYS A 57 -8.06 -5.67 7.57
CA CYS A 57 -8.45 -4.58 6.67
C CYS A 57 -9.67 -4.96 5.85
N TRP A 58 -9.71 -6.19 5.31
CA TRP A 58 -10.83 -6.66 4.50
C TRP A 58 -12.13 -6.75 5.30
N GLU A 59 -12.09 -7.29 6.52
CA GLU A 59 -13.24 -7.35 7.43
C GLU A 59 -13.81 -5.95 7.72
N LYS A 60 -12.96 -5.02 8.14
CA LYS A 60 -13.36 -3.63 8.42
C LYS A 60 -13.89 -2.93 7.17
N TYR A 61 -13.24 -3.14 6.01
CA TYR A 61 -13.68 -2.58 4.75
C TYR A 61 -15.08 -3.06 4.37
N LEU A 62 -15.35 -4.37 4.45
CA LEU A 62 -16.65 -4.93 4.12
C LEU A 62 -17.76 -4.39 5.02
N GLU A 63 -17.48 -4.18 6.31
CA GLU A 63 -18.44 -3.57 7.23
C GLU A 63 -18.79 -2.14 6.80
N GLY A 64 -17.77 -1.32 6.50
CA GLY A 64 -17.96 0.06 6.02
C GLY A 64 -18.66 0.11 4.66
N GLU A 65 -18.25 -0.74 3.73
CA GLU A 65 -18.84 -0.80 2.38
C GLU A 65 -20.29 -1.25 2.42
N ARG A 66 -20.66 -2.20 3.30
CA ARG A 66 -22.06 -2.61 3.49
C ARG A 66 -22.91 -1.43 3.96
N LYS A 67 -22.46 -0.72 5.02
CA LYS A 67 -23.15 0.47 5.54
C LYS A 67 -23.32 1.54 4.47
N PHE A 68 -22.23 1.86 3.76
CA PHE A 68 -22.24 2.80 2.65
C PHE A 68 -23.20 2.38 1.53
N THR A 69 -23.17 1.12 1.10
CA THR A 69 -23.96 0.62 -0.02
C THR A 69 -25.45 0.64 0.31
N THR A 70 -25.83 0.25 1.53
CA THR A 70 -27.22 0.32 1.98
C THR A 70 -27.74 1.75 1.99
N GLU A 71 -26.97 2.70 2.53
CA GLU A 71 -27.35 4.11 2.56
C GLU A 71 -27.41 4.73 1.16
N ALA A 72 -26.44 4.39 0.29
CA ALA A 72 -26.44 4.84 -1.10
C ALA A 72 -27.65 4.34 -1.87
N LEU A 73 -28.04 3.07 -1.71
CA LEU A 73 -29.27 2.55 -2.30
C LEU A 73 -30.51 3.24 -1.72
N GLY A 74 -30.53 3.52 -0.40
CA GLY A 74 -31.60 4.25 0.25
C GLY A 74 -31.95 5.58 -0.42
N LEU A 75 -30.95 6.32 -0.92
CA LEU A 75 -31.13 7.59 -1.63
C LEU A 75 -32.10 7.50 -2.82
N LEU A 76 -32.25 6.31 -3.43
CA LEU A 76 -33.10 6.11 -4.62
C LEU A 76 -34.58 5.97 -4.26
N ALA A 77 -34.89 5.64 -3.00
CA ALA A 77 -36.25 5.55 -2.47
C ALA A 77 -36.64 6.77 -1.61
N GLU A 78 -35.70 7.67 -1.32
CA GLU A 78 -35.95 8.85 -0.49
C GLU A 78 -37.01 9.77 -1.10
N ASN A 79 -38.06 10.05 -0.33
CA ASN A 79 -39.18 10.94 -0.70
C ASN A 79 -39.94 10.49 -1.97
N ASP A 80 -39.95 9.18 -2.24
CA ASP A 80 -40.74 8.60 -3.33
C ASP A 80 -41.98 7.90 -2.74
N ASP A 81 -43.08 8.65 -2.67
CA ASP A 81 -44.36 8.16 -2.14
C ASP A 81 -45.01 7.09 -3.05
N SER A 82 -44.42 6.78 -4.22
CA SER A 82 -44.95 5.75 -5.13
C SER A 82 -44.91 4.35 -4.55
N TYR A 83 -44.11 4.12 -3.49
CA TYR A 83 -44.02 2.84 -2.81
C TYR A 83 -45.07 2.64 -1.70
N ASP A 84 -45.71 3.71 -1.19
CA ASP A 84 -46.51 3.69 0.05
C ASP A 84 -47.73 2.76 0.01
N LYS A 85 -48.26 2.50 -1.18
CA LYS A 85 -49.49 1.71 -1.39
C LYS A 85 -49.25 0.31 -1.94
N LEU A 86 -47.99 -0.06 -2.13
CA LEU A 86 -47.60 -1.34 -2.71
C LEU A 86 -47.43 -2.39 -1.60
N SER A 87 -47.73 -3.65 -1.91
CA SER A 87 -47.26 -4.75 -1.07
C SER A 87 -45.73 -4.80 -1.05
N GLY A 88 -45.13 -5.46 -0.05
CA GLY A 88 -43.67 -5.55 0.05
C GLY A 88 -42.99 -6.14 -1.20
N VAL A 89 -43.64 -7.11 -1.86
CA VAL A 89 -43.11 -7.71 -3.10
C VAL A 89 -43.23 -6.74 -4.28
N GLU A 90 -44.35 -6.03 -4.40
CA GLU A 90 -44.56 -5.03 -5.45
C GLU A 90 -43.59 -3.86 -5.29
N ALA A 91 -43.38 -3.37 -4.07
CA ALA A 91 -42.43 -2.30 -3.78
C ALA A 91 -40.99 -2.69 -4.17
N VAL A 92 -40.55 -3.90 -3.79
CA VAL A 92 -39.21 -4.40 -4.17
C VAL A 92 -39.11 -4.57 -5.69
N THR A 93 -40.14 -5.12 -6.34
CA THR A 93 -40.15 -5.32 -7.80
C THR A 93 -40.05 -3.99 -8.54
N GLN A 94 -40.85 -3.00 -8.11
CA GLN A 94 -40.82 -1.67 -8.69
C GLN A 94 -39.48 -0.97 -8.43
N TYR A 95 -38.96 -1.04 -7.20
CA TYR A 95 -37.68 -0.43 -6.84
C TYR A 95 -36.54 -0.96 -7.71
N VAL A 96 -36.41 -2.29 -7.85
CA VAL A 96 -35.35 -2.90 -8.67
C VAL A 96 -35.55 -2.57 -10.16
N THR A 97 -36.79 -2.52 -10.64
CA THR A 97 -37.09 -2.20 -12.04
C THR A 97 -36.73 -0.75 -12.39
N LEU A 98 -37.16 0.22 -11.57
CA LEU A 98 -36.93 1.64 -11.81
C LEU A 98 -35.46 2.03 -11.65
N ASN A 99 -34.72 1.31 -10.78
CA ASN A 99 -33.37 1.69 -10.37
C ASN A 99 -32.28 0.74 -10.88
N ALA A 100 -32.55 -0.11 -11.88
CA ALA A 100 -31.58 -1.07 -12.40
C ALA A 100 -30.24 -0.44 -12.79
N GLU A 101 -30.27 0.71 -13.49
CA GLU A 101 -29.06 1.43 -13.90
C GLU A 101 -28.31 2.07 -12.71
N PRO A 102 -28.95 2.84 -11.81
CA PRO A 102 -28.31 3.29 -10.55
C PRO A 102 -27.67 2.17 -9.72
N ILE A 103 -28.34 1.02 -9.59
CA ILE A 103 -27.84 -0.15 -8.87
C ILE A 103 -26.57 -0.70 -9.53
N TYR A 104 -26.57 -0.81 -10.86
CA TYR A 104 -25.40 -1.23 -11.62
C TYR A 104 -24.23 -0.24 -11.47
N GLN A 105 -24.49 1.06 -11.60
CA GLN A 105 -23.45 2.10 -11.47
C GLN A 105 -22.83 2.13 -10.06
N LEU A 106 -23.65 1.94 -9.01
CA LEU A 106 -23.14 1.82 -7.65
C LEU A 106 -22.23 0.57 -7.50
N SER A 107 -22.65 -0.56 -8.05
CA SER A 107 -21.89 -1.81 -8.00
C SER A 107 -20.55 -1.72 -8.73
N LEU A 108 -20.54 -1.06 -9.89
CA LEU A 108 -19.34 -0.74 -10.65
C LEU A 108 -18.42 0.20 -9.87
N SER A 109 -18.98 1.27 -9.30
CA SER A 109 -18.25 2.24 -8.45
C SER A 109 -17.60 1.55 -7.24
N ASN A 110 -18.32 0.64 -6.57
CA ASN A 110 -17.78 -0.18 -5.49
C ASN A 110 -16.60 -1.03 -5.96
N THR A 111 -16.74 -1.74 -7.07
CA THR A 111 -15.65 -2.56 -7.63
C THR A 111 -14.40 -1.75 -7.98
N GLN A 112 -14.56 -0.58 -8.61
CA GLN A 112 -13.42 0.30 -8.91
C GLN A 112 -12.78 0.85 -7.64
N SER A 113 -13.59 1.21 -6.64
CA SER A 113 -13.09 1.61 -5.33
C SER A 113 -12.28 0.48 -4.69
N ARG A 114 -12.79 -0.76 -4.64
CA ARG A 114 -12.07 -1.93 -4.12
C ARG A 114 -10.70 -2.10 -4.79
N ARG A 115 -10.63 -2.01 -6.11
CA ARG A 115 -9.37 -2.16 -6.86
C ARG A 115 -8.34 -1.09 -6.48
N SER A 116 -8.76 0.18 -6.48
CA SER A 116 -7.88 1.30 -6.11
C SER A 116 -7.41 1.19 -4.65
N ARG A 117 -8.33 0.85 -3.75
CA ARG A 117 -8.06 0.73 -2.32
C ARG A 117 -7.18 -0.45 -1.98
N ALA A 118 -7.43 -1.62 -2.58
CA ALA A 118 -6.64 -2.82 -2.31
C ALA A 118 -5.14 -2.59 -2.55
N GLY A 119 -4.79 -1.83 -3.60
CA GLY A 119 -3.41 -1.41 -3.87
C GLY A 119 -2.88 -0.46 -2.79
N LYS A 120 -3.60 0.64 -2.51
CA LYS A 120 -3.18 1.65 -1.52
C LYS A 120 -3.11 1.12 -0.09
N GLU A 121 -4.01 0.21 0.28
CA GLU A 121 -3.99 -0.49 1.57
C GLU A 121 -2.80 -1.45 1.64
N PHE A 122 -2.46 -2.14 0.55
CA PHE A 122 -1.27 -3.00 0.52
C PHE A 122 0.03 -2.19 0.62
N GLU A 123 0.13 -1.06 -0.08
CA GLU A 123 1.23 -0.10 0.12
C GLU A 123 1.33 0.32 1.60
N ALA A 124 0.23 0.74 2.22
CA ALA A 124 0.23 1.14 3.63
C ALA A 124 0.67 0.01 4.58
N ILE A 125 0.27 -1.25 4.29
CA ILE A 125 0.70 -2.42 5.07
C ILE A 125 2.21 -2.62 4.95
N ILE A 126 2.77 -2.52 3.74
CA ILE A 126 4.22 -2.62 3.52
C ILE A 126 4.95 -1.47 4.23
N GLU A 127 4.41 -0.25 4.18
CA GLU A 127 4.99 0.89 4.90
C GLU A 127 5.05 0.64 6.42
N LEU A 128 3.94 0.19 7.01
CA LEU A 128 3.85 -0.17 8.43
C LEU A 128 4.77 -1.34 8.80
N MET A 129 5.01 -2.28 7.89
CA MET A 129 5.96 -3.39 8.07
C MET A 129 7.39 -2.87 8.21
N PHE A 130 7.83 -1.96 7.33
CA PHE A 130 9.16 -1.35 7.39
C PHE A 130 9.34 -0.50 8.66
N ILE A 131 8.36 0.36 8.95
CA ILE A 131 8.34 1.20 10.16
C ILE A 131 8.38 0.33 11.41
N GLY A 132 7.54 -0.70 11.47
CA GLY A 132 7.48 -1.66 12.58
C GLY A 132 8.81 -2.35 12.80
N ALA A 133 9.50 -2.75 11.73
CA ALA A 133 10.83 -3.36 11.78
C ALA A 133 11.96 -2.38 12.15
N GLY A 134 11.66 -1.09 12.35
CA GLY A 134 12.65 -0.05 12.62
C GLY A 134 13.53 0.28 11.41
N ILE A 135 13.13 -0.12 10.20
CA ILE A 135 13.94 0.06 8.99
C ILE A 135 13.53 1.36 8.29
N PRO A 136 14.46 2.30 8.08
CA PRO A 136 14.23 3.52 7.33
C PRO A 136 13.59 3.29 5.97
N VAL A 137 12.51 4.01 5.71
CA VAL A 137 11.87 4.05 4.40
C VAL A 137 11.31 5.43 4.12
N ASP A 138 11.45 5.86 2.88
CA ASP A 138 10.78 7.03 2.33
C ASP A 138 9.61 6.56 1.46
N SER A 139 8.38 6.93 1.86
CA SER A 139 7.16 6.63 1.10
C SER A 139 6.90 7.70 0.04
N GLN A 140 6.74 7.29 -1.22
CA GLN A 140 6.39 8.20 -2.32
C GLN A 140 5.07 8.92 -2.05
N GLY A 141 4.11 8.22 -1.43
CA GLY A 141 2.80 8.77 -1.06
C GLY A 141 2.92 9.97 -0.11
N SER A 142 3.88 9.93 0.80
CA SER A 142 4.05 10.94 1.86
C SER A 142 4.98 12.10 1.45
N ILE A 143 6.01 11.85 0.65
CA ILE A 143 6.99 12.89 0.25
C ILE A 143 6.52 13.72 -0.95
N GLY A 144 5.72 13.11 -1.83
CA GLY A 144 5.14 13.70 -3.03
C GLY A 144 5.83 13.28 -4.34
N LYS A 145 5.02 12.97 -5.34
CA LYS A 145 5.42 12.36 -6.63
C LYS A 145 6.46 13.17 -7.40
N ASP A 146 6.32 14.49 -7.45
CA ASP A 146 7.23 15.35 -8.23
C ASP A 146 8.67 15.24 -7.74
N LYS A 147 8.88 14.95 -6.45
CA LYS A 147 10.22 14.86 -5.87
C LYS A 147 10.94 13.56 -6.20
N PHE A 148 10.20 12.45 -6.28
CA PHE A 148 10.73 11.20 -6.80
C PHE A 148 11.14 11.39 -8.27
N MET A 149 10.27 12.01 -9.07
CA MET A 149 10.51 12.28 -10.48
C MET A 149 11.73 13.17 -10.73
N HIS A 150 11.92 14.24 -9.94
CA HIS A 150 13.10 15.11 -10.03
C HIS A 150 14.42 14.41 -9.67
N ARG A 151 14.36 13.25 -9.02
CA ARG A 151 15.52 12.40 -8.69
C ARG A 151 15.65 11.18 -9.60
N GLY A 152 14.92 11.15 -10.71
CA GLY A 152 14.94 10.08 -11.69
C GLY A 152 14.11 8.84 -11.32
N LEU A 153 13.48 8.81 -10.14
CA LEU A 153 12.59 7.73 -9.70
C LEU A 153 11.18 7.93 -10.27
N SER A 154 10.55 6.88 -10.81
CA SER A 154 9.20 6.99 -11.38
C SER A 154 8.09 6.86 -10.34
N LYS A 155 6.87 7.12 -10.81
CA LYS A 155 5.60 6.81 -10.13
C LYS A 155 5.40 5.33 -9.76
N LEU A 156 6.26 4.42 -10.21
CA LEU A 156 6.14 2.98 -9.97
C LEU A 156 6.96 2.50 -8.76
N VAL A 157 7.87 3.33 -8.24
CA VAL A 157 8.58 3.07 -6.99
C VAL A 157 7.77 3.63 -5.84
N ASP A 158 7.22 2.74 -5.02
CA ASP A 158 6.41 3.13 -3.86
C ASP A 158 7.31 3.53 -2.68
N PHE A 159 8.43 2.80 -2.50
CA PHE A 159 9.32 2.96 -1.36
C PHE A 159 10.81 2.99 -1.74
N VAL A 160 11.57 3.80 -1.00
CA VAL A 160 13.03 3.84 -1.07
C VAL A 160 13.59 3.69 0.33
N SER A 161 14.42 2.67 0.54
CA SER A 161 15.13 2.44 1.80
C SER A 161 16.64 2.61 1.60
N PRO A 162 17.36 3.35 2.47
CA PRO A 162 16.87 4.00 3.68
C PRO A 162 16.20 5.38 3.45
N SER A 163 16.52 6.07 2.35
CA SER A 163 15.83 7.30 1.92
C SER A 163 16.15 7.65 0.46
N VAL A 164 15.37 8.58 -0.11
CA VAL A 164 15.62 9.14 -1.45
C VAL A 164 16.96 9.88 -1.51
N VAL A 165 17.44 10.47 -0.42
CA VAL A 165 18.75 11.15 -0.38
C VAL A 165 19.87 10.14 -0.57
N GLN A 166 19.91 9.08 0.25
CA GLN A 166 20.88 7.99 0.13
C GLN A 166 20.85 7.34 -1.25
N TYR A 167 19.67 7.18 -1.86
CA TYR A 167 19.55 6.64 -3.21
C TYR A 167 20.31 7.48 -4.26
N ASN A 168 20.29 8.80 -4.12
CA ASN A 168 21.03 9.68 -5.03
C ASN A 168 22.54 9.66 -4.78
N LEU A 169 22.95 9.43 -3.53
CA LEU A 169 24.36 9.33 -3.16
C LEU A 169 24.98 8.01 -3.62
N ASN A 170 24.31 6.88 -3.36
CA ASN A 170 24.78 5.56 -3.75
C ASN A 170 23.62 4.56 -3.90
N LYS A 171 23.22 4.32 -5.15
CA LYS A 171 22.14 3.38 -5.52
C LYS A 171 22.41 1.93 -5.12
N LEU A 172 23.68 1.51 -4.98
CA LEU A 172 24.04 0.12 -4.66
C LEU A 172 23.68 -0.26 -3.22
N ASN A 173 23.66 0.71 -2.32
CA ASN A 173 23.34 0.53 -0.90
C ASN A 173 21.93 1.02 -0.59
N THR A 174 20.99 0.78 -1.50
CA THR A 174 19.58 1.11 -1.32
C THR A 174 18.68 0.01 -1.83
N VAL A 175 17.47 -0.03 -1.31
CA VAL A 175 16.41 -0.96 -1.72
C VAL A 175 15.26 -0.14 -2.29
N LEU A 176 14.85 -0.48 -3.51
CA LEU A 176 13.62 0.03 -4.11
C LEU A 176 12.52 -1.02 -4.01
N VAL A 177 11.33 -0.62 -3.59
CA VAL A 177 10.17 -1.52 -3.53
C VAL A 177 9.00 -0.92 -4.30
N SER A 178 8.36 -1.75 -5.11
CA SER A 178 7.03 -1.53 -5.69
C SER A 178 6.07 -2.57 -5.15
N ALA A 179 4.84 -2.18 -4.85
CA ALA A 179 3.82 -3.04 -4.27
C ALA A 179 2.65 -3.23 -5.24
N LYS A 180 2.38 -4.48 -5.63
CA LYS A 180 1.21 -4.84 -6.43
C LYS A 180 0.53 -6.06 -5.80
N THR A 181 -0.73 -5.93 -5.39
CA THR A 181 -1.48 -7.06 -4.79
C THR A 181 -1.53 -8.28 -5.71
N THR A 182 -1.89 -8.06 -6.97
CA THR A 182 -1.78 -9.02 -8.07
C THR A 182 -0.98 -8.40 -9.22
N LEU A 183 -0.25 -9.21 -9.99
CA LEU A 183 0.59 -8.76 -11.09
C LEU A 183 -0.20 -8.69 -12.40
N ARG A 184 -0.84 -9.80 -12.81
CA ARG A 184 -1.41 -9.96 -14.16
C ARG A 184 -0.39 -9.55 -15.23
N GLU A 185 -0.74 -8.75 -16.24
CA GLU A 185 0.18 -8.17 -17.21
C GLU A 185 0.98 -6.96 -16.68
N ARG A 186 0.55 -6.37 -15.56
CA ARG A 186 1.08 -5.09 -15.03
C ARG A 186 2.47 -5.19 -14.40
N TRP A 187 3.07 -6.38 -14.33
CA TRP A 187 4.48 -6.52 -13.94
C TRP A 187 5.43 -5.97 -15.01
N GLN A 188 4.98 -5.92 -16.28
CA GLN A 188 5.80 -5.44 -17.41
C GLN A 188 6.25 -3.99 -17.25
N GLU A 189 5.48 -3.20 -16.49
CA GLU A 189 5.82 -1.82 -16.12
C GLU A 189 7.11 -1.73 -15.28
N VAL A 190 7.47 -2.78 -14.55
CA VAL A 190 8.56 -2.75 -13.55
C VAL A 190 9.97 -2.89 -14.18
N PRO A 191 10.22 -3.83 -15.11
CA PRO A 191 11.48 -3.89 -15.86
C PRO A 191 11.85 -2.62 -16.61
N GLU A 192 10.86 -1.96 -17.25
CA GLU A 192 11.06 -0.69 -17.95
C GLU A 192 11.61 0.38 -16.99
N GLU A 193 11.04 0.45 -15.79
CA GLU A 193 11.43 1.42 -14.78
C GLU A 193 12.78 1.15 -14.13
N ARG A 194 13.08 -0.12 -13.84
CA ARG A 194 14.42 -0.49 -13.36
C ARG A 194 15.47 0.00 -14.36
N SER A 195 15.25 -0.25 -15.64
CA SER A 195 16.18 0.14 -16.71
C SER A 195 16.34 1.66 -16.80
N ARG A 196 15.25 2.42 -16.64
CA ARG A 196 15.25 3.88 -16.66
C ARG A 196 15.92 4.52 -15.44
N THR A 197 15.74 3.93 -14.26
CA THR A 197 16.30 4.45 -12.99
C THR A 197 17.77 4.10 -12.78
N GLY A 198 18.26 3.05 -13.46
CA GLY A 198 19.60 2.50 -13.23
C GLY A 198 19.75 1.92 -11.80
N ALA A 199 18.64 1.52 -11.18
CA ALA A 199 18.65 0.87 -9.88
C ALA A 199 19.37 -0.48 -9.97
N HIS A 200 20.16 -0.82 -8.95
CA HIS A 200 20.87 -2.10 -8.92
C HIS A 200 19.89 -3.27 -8.93
N SER A 201 18.93 -3.26 -8.01
CA SER A 201 17.82 -4.18 -7.92
C SER A 201 16.54 -3.46 -7.50
N MET A 202 15.40 -4.03 -7.87
CA MET A 202 14.07 -3.55 -7.48
C MET A 202 13.25 -4.73 -6.97
N TYR A 203 12.58 -4.57 -5.85
CA TYR A 203 11.72 -5.60 -5.27
C TYR A 203 10.27 -5.32 -5.63
N LEU A 204 9.59 -6.35 -6.13
CA LEU A 204 8.17 -6.31 -6.43
C LEU A 204 7.42 -7.11 -5.36
N ALA A 205 6.93 -6.39 -4.34
CA ALA A 205 6.10 -6.94 -3.28
C ALA A 205 4.74 -7.34 -3.85
N THR A 206 4.30 -8.59 -3.61
CA THR A 206 3.05 -9.10 -4.15
C THR A 206 2.43 -10.22 -3.31
N LEU A 207 1.12 -10.40 -3.48
CA LEU A 207 0.34 -11.52 -2.93
C LEU A 207 -0.18 -12.43 -4.05
N ASP A 208 0.37 -12.29 -5.27
CA ASP A 208 -0.04 -13.08 -6.43
C ASP A 208 0.46 -14.53 -6.34
N THR A 209 -0.48 -15.46 -6.44
CA THR A 209 -0.21 -16.91 -6.38
C THR A 209 -0.02 -17.55 -7.74
N ASP A 210 -0.22 -16.80 -8.82
CA ASP A 210 -0.36 -17.31 -10.19
C ASP A 210 0.71 -16.74 -11.14
N ILE A 211 1.90 -16.44 -10.61
CA ILE A 211 3.02 -15.92 -11.40
C ILE A 211 3.65 -17.07 -12.18
N THR A 212 3.71 -16.95 -13.51
CA THR A 212 4.29 -17.99 -14.37
C THR A 212 5.81 -18.01 -14.27
N LYS A 213 6.43 -19.15 -14.62
CA LYS A 213 7.89 -19.29 -14.66
C LYS A 213 8.52 -18.30 -15.62
N GLU A 214 7.92 -18.08 -16.79
CA GLU A 214 8.40 -17.14 -17.81
C GLU A 214 8.38 -15.70 -17.29
N THR A 215 7.36 -15.35 -16.49
CA THR A 215 7.28 -14.04 -15.83
C THR A 215 8.40 -13.89 -14.80
N LEU A 216 8.63 -14.92 -13.98
CA LEU A 216 9.74 -14.93 -13.01
C LEU A 216 11.10 -14.83 -13.69
N ASP A 217 11.31 -15.55 -14.79
CA ASP A 217 12.54 -15.49 -15.61
C ASP A 217 12.77 -14.06 -16.11
N THR A 218 11.75 -13.45 -16.72
CA THR A 218 11.85 -12.08 -17.26
C THR A 218 12.13 -11.04 -16.16
N CYS A 219 11.43 -11.13 -15.03
CA CYS A 219 11.68 -10.25 -13.88
C CYS A 219 13.11 -10.41 -13.37
N TYR A 220 13.58 -11.65 -13.21
CA TYR A 220 14.92 -11.94 -12.72
C TYR A 220 16.01 -11.39 -13.66
N GLU A 221 15.88 -11.60 -14.97
CA GLU A 221 16.79 -11.04 -15.99
C GLU A 221 16.82 -9.50 -15.96
N ALA A 222 15.68 -8.87 -15.63
CA ALA A 222 15.58 -7.43 -15.44
C ALA A 222 16.06 -6.94 -14.06
N ASN A 223 16.60 -7.80 -13.19
CA ASN A 223 16.95 -7.49 -11.79
C ASN A 223 15.76 -7.00 -10.95
N VAL A 224 14.57 -7.52 -11.27
CA VAL A 224 13.34 -7.37 -10.48
C VAL A 224 13.12 -8.64 -9.69
N ILE A 225 13.17 -8.55 -8.36
CA ILE A 225 13.04 -9.69 -7.45
C ILE A 225 11.62 -9.69 -6.87
N ILE A 226 10.91 -10.80 -7.01
CA ILE A 226 9.58 -10.95 -6.41
C ILE A 226 9.72 -11.17 -4.90
N ALA A 227 9.01 -10.36 -4.11
CA ALA A 227 8.88 -10.53 -2.67
C ALA A 227 7.43 -10.88 -2.31
N THR A 228 7.21 -11.96 -1.57
CA THR A 228 5.86 -12.43 -1.20
C THR A 228 5.84 -13.04 0.20
N THR A 229 4.70 -13.59 0.64
CA THR A 229 4.62 -14.24 1.95
C THR A 229 5.32 -15.60 1.93
N ARG A 230 5.78 -16.05 3.09
CA ARG A 230 6.38 -17.39 3.27
C ARG A 230 5.46 -18.49 2.76
N ASN A 231 4.16 -18.41 3.08
CA ASN A 231 3.16 -19.38 2.64
C ASN A 231 3.07 -19.45 1.12
N ILE A 232 2.95 -18.30 0.44
CA ILE A 232 2.89 -18.25 -1.02
C ILE A 232 4.17 -18.82 -1.65
N LYS A 233 5.35 -18.44 -1.15
CA LYS A 233 6.64 -18.97 -1.65
C LYS A 233 6.71 -20.48 -1.48
N GLN A 234 6.34 -21.00 -0.32
CA GLN A 234 6.36 -22.42 0.01
C GLN A 234 5.42 -23.23 -0.90
N GLU A 235 4.18 -22.77 -1.07
CA GLU A 235 3.16 -23.50 -1.82
C GLU A 235 3.37 -23.43 -3.33
N LYS A 236 3.88 -22.31 -3.85
CA LYS A 236 3.87 -22.03 -5.30
C LYS A 236 5.25 -21.99 -5.94
N TYR A 237 6.28 -21.60 -5.21
CA TYR A 237 7.55 -21.16 -5.82
C TYR A 237 8.81 -21.85 -5.26
N MET A 238 8.68 -22.86 -4.39
CA MET A 238 9.84 -23.59 -3.83
C MET A 238 10.48 -24.64 -4.75
N SER A 239 9.87 -24.95 -5.89
CA SER A 239 10.39 -25.98 -6.79
C SER A 239 11.48 -25.45 -7.73
N GLY A 240 12.61 -26.18 -7.81
CA GLY A 240 13.69 -25.91 -8.76
C GLY A 240 14.34 -24.53 -8.60
N ASN A 241 14.68 -23.88 -9.71
CA ASN A 241 15.35 -22.58 -9.71
C ASN A 241 14.45 -21.41 -9.24
N ASN A 242 13.14 -21.62 -9.08
CA ASN A 242 12.21 -20.58 -8.63
C ASN A 242 12.46 -20.18 -7.17
N ALA A 243 12.92 -21.14 -6.34
CA ALA A 243 13.16 -20.92 -4.91
C ALA A 243 14.18 -19.80 -4.65
N ASN A 244 15.14 -19.62 -5.56
CA ASN A 244 16.21 -18.62 -5.46
C ASN A 244 15.83 -17.27 -6.09
N ARG A 245 14.69 -17.19 -6.78
CA ARG A 245 14.25 -16.00 -7.54
C ARG A 245 13.08 -15.26 -6.89
N VAL A 246 12.45 -15.91 -5.92
CA VAL A 246 11.38 -15.34 -5.10
C VAL A 246 11.89 -15.27 -3.67
N VAL A 247 11.78 -14.12 -3.03
CA VAL A 247 12.15 -13.90 -1.63
C VAL A 247 10.89 -13.75 -0.78
N THR A 248 11.00 -14.02 0.53
CA THR A 248 9.90 -13.70 1.44
C THR A 248 9.94 -12.24 1.87
N PHE A 249 8.91 -11.76 2.57
CA PHE A 249 8.95 -10.44 3.18
C PHE A 249 10.00 -10.33 4.29
N GLU A 250 10.30 -11.42 5.01
CA GLU A 250 11.41 -11.46 5.98
C GLU A 250 12.76 -11.27 5.28
N ASP A 251 12.99 -11.98 4.16
CA ASP A 251 14.19 -11.80 3.33
C ASP A 251 14.30 -10.34 2.86
N LEU A 252 13.20 -9.72 2.41
CA LEU A 252 13.17 -8.31 1.98
C LEU A 252 13.56 -7.37 3.13
N LEU A 253 13.00 -7.55 4.33
CA LEU A 253 13.36 -6.73 5.49
C LEU A 253 14.82 -6.91 5.87
N GLN A 254 15.34 -8.15 5.84
CA GLN A 254 16.75 -8.40 6.12
C GLN A 254 17.66 -7.69 5.12
N LEU A 255 17.34 -7.78 3.82
CA LEU A 255 18.11 -7.10 2.77
C LEU A 255 18.08 -5.57 2.92
N ALA A 256 16.93 -5.01 3.31
CA ALA A 256 16.81 -3.58 3.57
C ALA A 256 17.56 -3.16 4.84
N TYR A 257 17.52 -3.98 5.89
CA TYR A 257 18.29 -3.77 7.12
C TYR A 257 19.80 -3.77 6.84
N ASP A 258 20.30 -4.79 6.14
CA ASP A 258 21.71 -4.89 5.77
C ASP A 258 22.15 -3.70 4.89
N SER A 259 21.28 -3.28 3.99
CA SER A 259 21.52 -2.10 3.14
C SER A 259 21.58 -0.81 3.94
N PHE A 260 20.68 -0.64 4.92
CA PHE A 260 20.67 0.51 5.82
C PHE A 260 21.94 0.58 6.66
N HIS A 261 22.41 -0.52 7.25
CA HIS A 261 23.61 -0.54 8.10
C HIS A 261 24.92 -0.24 7.37
N LYS A 262 24.93 -0.31 6.03
CA LYS A 262 26.08 0.19 5.24
C LYS A 262 26.27 1.70 5.34
N TRP A 263 25.28 2.43 5.87
CA TRP A 263 25.33 3.88 6.05
C TRP A 263 25.72 4.30 7.47
N ASP A 264 25.89 3.39 8.42
CA ASP A 264 26.17 3.71 9.83
C ASP A 264 27.43 4.58 10.00
N ASN A 265 28.47 4.28 9.21
CA ASN A 265 29.74 5.01 9.25
C ASN A 265 29.85 6.06 8.13
N TYR A 266 28.75 6.34 7.41
CA TYR A 266 28.76 7.31 6.33
C TYR A 266 28.67 8.73 6.89
N VAL A 267 29.69 9.53 6.60
CA VAL A 267 29.71 10.95 7.00
C VAL A 267 28.90 11.76 5.98
N PHE A 268 27.66 12.11 6.35
CA PHE A 268 26.80 12.94 5.52
C PHE A 268 27.26 14.40 5.48
N ARG A 269 27.13 15.05 4.32
CA ARG A 269 27.31 16.50 4.22
C ARG A 269 26.08 17.18 4.80
N GLN A 270 26.23 18.43 5.25
CA GLN A 270 25.11 19.18 5.82
C GLN A 270 23.90 19.25 4.86
N GLU A 271 24.15 19.42 3.56
CA GLU A 271 23.07 19.43 2.55
C GLU A 271 22.30 18.09 2.45
N ASP A 272 22.97 16.98 2.72
CA ASP A 272 22.36 15.64 2.72
C ASP A 272 21.50 15.47 3.98
N ILE A 273 22.01 15.91 5.15
CA ILE A 273 21.27 15.93 6.43
C ILE A 273 20.01 16.81 6.32
N ASP A 274 20.13 18.01 5.75
CA ASP A 274 19.01 18.93 5.52
C ASP A 274 17.97 18.30 4.59
N GLY A 275 18.42 17.58 3.56
CA GLY A 275 17.57 16.82 2.65
C GLY A 275 16.77 15.73 3.36
N ILE A 276 17.43 14.91 4.19
CA ILE A 276 16.80 13.84 4.96
C ILE A 276 15.80 14.44 5.97
N SER A 277 16.23 15.45 6.73
CA SER A 277 15.41 16.13 7.73
C SER A 277 14.13 16.73 7.13
N LYS A 278 14.24 17.30 5.93
CA LYS A 278 13.10 17.83 5.17
C LYS A 278 12.09 16.74 4.79
N TYR A 279 12.54 15.54 4.42
CA TYR A 279 11.64 14.43 4.09
C TYR A 279 11.00 13.81 5.33
N LEU A 280 11.76 13.64 6.41
CA LEU A 280 11.22 13.20 7.70
C LEU A 280 10.13 14.17 8.20
N THR A 281 10.37 15.48 8.15
CA THR A 281 9.37 16.50 8.55
C THR A 281 8.09 16.40 7.73
N LYS A 282 8.18 16.12 6.43
CA LYS A 282 7.01 15.90 5.57
C LYS A 282 6.25 14.64 5.95
N GLN A 283 6.96 13.55 6.26
CA GLN A 283 6.34 12.30 6.68
C GLN A 283 5.64 12.47 8.04
N ILE A 284 6.25 13.18 8.99
CA ILE A 284 5.62 13.58 10.26
C ILE A 284 4.32 14.36 10.00
N ALA A 285 4.32 15.30 9.05
CA ALA A 285 3.13 16.09 8.71
C ALA A 285 2.04 15.24 8.02
N ALA A 286 2.41 14.29 7.17
CA ALA A 286 1.47 13.38 6.51
C ALA A 286 0.78 12.43 7.51
N HIS A 287 1.48 12.08 8.60
CA HIS A 287 1.03 11.12 9.62
C HIS A 287 0.66 11.77 10.96
N GLN A 288 0.16 13.01 10.95
CA GLN A 288 -0.23 13.71 12.19
C GLN A 288 -1.25 12.94 13.03
N SER A 289 -2.16 12.21 12.38
CA SER A 289 -3.21 11.40 13.01
C SER A 289 -2.78 9.97 13.35
N HIS A 290 -1.51 9.60 13.13
CA HIS A 290 -1.02 8.23 13.32
C HIS A 290 0.16 8.23 14.33
N PRO A 291 -0.12 8.26 15.66
CA PRO A 291 0.90 8.50 16.69
C PRO A 291 2.13 7.60 16.59
N TYR A 292 1.95 6.30 16.34
CA TYR A 292 3.06 5.34 16.21
C TYR A 292 4.02 5.72 15.07
N VAL A 293 3.47 5.98 13.89
CA VAL A 293 4.24 6.36 12.69
C VAL A 293 4.88 7.72 12.86
N ARG A 294 4.14 8.69 13.41
CA ARG A 294 4.66 10.03 13.69
C ARG A 294 5.85 9.98 14.64
N ASN A 295 5.73 9.23 15.74
CA ASN A 295 6.77 9.11 16.74
C ASN A 295 8.02 8.43 16.14
N TYR A 296 7.86 7.41 15.30
CA TYR A 296 8.96 6.79 14.56
C TYR A 296 9.76 7.81 13.73
N TYR A 297 9.09 8.62 12.92
CA TYR A 297 9.77 9.63 12.10
C TYR A 297 10.38 10.76 12.95
N GLN A 298 9.80 11.10 14.11
CA GLN A 298 10.37 12.06 15.05
C GLN A 298 11.67 11.55 15.70
N SER A 299 11.71 10.29 16.11
CA SER A 299 12.94 9.67 16.62
C SER A 299 14.05 9.72 15.58
N ARG A 300 13.76 9.33 14.34
CA ARG A 300 14.72 9.40 13.24
C ARG A 300 15.20 10.81 12.92
N LEU A 301 14.31 11.80 12.99
CA LEU A 301 14.68 13.20 12.79
C LEU A 301 15.65 13.66 13.89
N THR A 302 15.46 13.17 15.10
CA THR A 302 16.36 13.47 16.23
C THR A 302 17.71 12.80 16.03
N GLU A 303 17.74 11.51 15.65
CA GLU A 303 18.97 10.74 15.38
C GLU A 303 19.84 11.38 14.29
N ILE A 304 19.25 11.89 13.20
CA ILE A 304 20.04 12.46 12.09
C ILE A 304 20.51 13.90 12.36
N THR A 305 19.93 14.60 13.34
CA THR A 305 20.23 16.02 13.63
C THR A 305 21.15 16.21 14.83
N ILE A 306 21.31 15.21 15.67
CA ILE A 306 22.30 15.19 16.76
C ILE A 306 23.55 14.50 16.20
N PRO A 307 24.68 15.21 16.01
CA PRO A 307 25.93 14.55 15.68
C PRO A 307 26.38 13.67 16.86
N ASP A 308 26.84 12.45 16.57
CA ASP A 308 27.71 11.68 17.47
C ASP A 308 29.04 12.42 17.70
#